data_AF-A0A8S9H162-F1
#
_entry.id   AF-A0A8S9H162-F1
#
_cell.length_a   1.000
_cell.length_b   1.000
_cell.length_c   1.000
_cell.angle_alpha   90.00
_cell.angle_beta   90.00
_cell.angle_gamma   90.00
#
_symmetry.space_group_name_H-M   'P 1'
#
loop_
_entity.id
_entity.type
_entity.pdbx_description
1 polymer ?
#
loop_
_entity_poly.entity_id
_entity_poly.type
_entity_poly.pdbx_seq_one_letter_code
_entity_poly.pdbx_strand_id
1 'polypeptide(L)'
;MLTIHSQFDKFTFPFVIKACLADSSPRLGTQVHGLAITTGLFSDVFLQNTLMDLYFKCGRPDCGRKVFDEMPGRNIVSWTTMLNGLVSNDRLDDAEIVFGQMPTRNVVSWTAMIAAYVKNRRPDEAFQLFRRMQVDDVEPNEFTLVSMLQASTQLGSLSMGRWVHDYAHKNGFLLDCFLGTALIDMYSKCGSLEDARRVFDVMESKSLATWNSMITSLGVHGLGDEALSLFGEMEGEQGVEPDAISFVGVLSACANTGNVKEGLRYFLRMIYVYGITPIEEHNACMIQLLEKALEVNR
;
A
#
# COMPACT_ATOMS: atom_id res chain seq x y z
N MET A 1 25.52 8.74 50.75
CA MET A 1 25.57 8.44 49.31
C MET A 1 24.25 7.79 48.94
N LEU A 2 23.35 8.56 48.33
CA LEU A 2 22.03 8.10 47.88
C LEU A 2 22.20 7.38 46.54
N THR A 3 22.11 6.05 46.55
CA THR A 3 22.03 5.25 45.32
C THR A 3 20.63 5.45 44.74
N ILE A 4 20.51 6.26 43.70
CA ILE A 4 19.26 6.38 42.93
C ILE A 4 19.10 5.06 42.16
N HIS A 5 18.41 4.08 42.76
CA HIS A 5 17.81 2.97 42.02
C HIS A 5 16.56 3.51 41.32
N SER A 6 16.77 4.13 40.16
CA SER A 6 15.71 4.27 39.16
C SER A 6 15.35 2.86 38.70
N GLN A 7 14.37 2.22 39.34
CA GLN A 7 13.78 0.97 38.87
C GLN A 7 13.08 1.26 37.54
N PHE A 8 13.80 1.08 36.44
CA PHE A 8 13.14 0.90 35.15
C PHE A 8 12.33 -0.39 35.26
N ASP A 9 11.01 -0.27 35.23
CA ASP A 9 10.11 -1.41 35.24
C ASP A 9 9.70 -1.79 33.81
N LYS A 10 9.06 -2.96 33.67
CA LYS A 10 8.54 -3.48 32.40
C LYS A 10 7.57 -2.52 31.69
N PHE A 11 7.05 -1.51 32.40
CA PHE A 11 6.11 -0.53 31.87
C PHE A 11 6.79 0.73 31.33
N THR A 12 8.02 1.03 31.76
CA THR A 12 8.79 2.21 31.33
C THR A 12 9.46 1.99 29.97
N PHE A 13 9.95 0.78 29.71
CA PHE A 13 10.67 0.43 28.47
C PHE A 13 9.86 0.60 27.17
N PRO A 14 8.57 0.24 27.10
CA PRO A 14 7.78 0.44 25.89
C PRO A 14 7.69 1.91 25.46
N PHE A 15 7.66 2.85 26.40
CA PHE A 15 7.65 4.29 26.09
C PHE A 15 9.00 4.77 25.55
N VAL A 16 10.11 4.30 26.14
CA VAL A 16 11.45 4.59 25.65
C VAL A 16 11.65 4.02 24.24
N ILE A 17 11.23 2.77 24.01
CA ILE A 17 11.31 2.15 22.68
C ILE A 17 10.41 2.89 21.67
N LYS A 18 9.19 3.28 22.05
CA LYS A 18 8.29 4.05 21.17
C LYS A 18 8.88 5.41 20.79
N ALA A 19 9.59 6.08 21.69
CA ALA A 19 10.34 7.29 21.39
C ALA A 19 11.51 7.00 20.42
N CYS A 20 12.23 5.90 20.60
CA CYS A 20 13.29 5.48 19.68
C CYS A 20 12.77 5.09 18.29
N LEU A 21 11.59 4.46 18.23
CA LEU A 21 10.90 4.11 16.99
C LEU A 21 10.54 5.35 16.17
N ALA A 22 10.17 6.46 16.82
CA ALA A 22 9.87 7.71 16.13
C ALA A 22 11.09 8.33 15.43
N ASP A 23 12.30 8.07 15.96
CA ASP A 23 13.56 8.63 15.45
C ASP A 23 14.33 7.65 14.54
N SER A 24 13.87 6.40 14.40
CA SER A 24 14.50 5.31 13.64
C SER A 24 16.02 5.17 13.88
N SER A 25 16.47 5.49 15.10
CA SER A 25 17.89 5.63 15.42
C SER A 25 18.52 4.29 15.81
N PRO A 26 19.47 3.75 15.02
CA PRO A 26 20.05 2.43 15.27
C PRO A 26 20.91 2.39 16.55
N ARG A 27 21.53 3.52 16.91
CA ARG A 27 22.37 3.65 18.11
C ARG A 27 21.55 3.52 19.38
N LEU A 28 20.40 4.21 19.43
CA LEU A 28 19.46 4.13 20.54
C LEU A 28 18.92 2.70 20.69
N GLY A 29 18.61 2.01 19.59
CA GLY A 29 18.16 0.61 19.65
C GLY A 29 19.17 -0.33 20.32
N THR A 30 20.46 -0.20 20.02
CA THR A 30 21.51 -0.99 20.71
C THR A 30 21.69 -0.62 22.18
N GLN A 31 21.51 0.65 22.55
CA GLN A 31 21.59 1.10 23.94
C GLN A 31 20.42 0.57 24.76
N VAL A 32 19.21 0.61 24.21
CA VAL A 32 18.00 0.09 24.86
C VAL A 32 18.07 -1.44 25.00
N HIS A 33 18.57 -2.15 23.99
CA HIS A 33 18.80 -3.59 24.10
C HIS A 33 19.84 -3.92 25.19
N GLY A 34 20.98 -3.21 25.22
CA GLY A 34 21.98 -3.37 26.28
C GLY A 34 21.41 -3.11 27.68
N LEU A 35 20.57 -2.07 27.82
CA LEU A 35 19.89 -1.75 29.07
C LEU A 35 18.87 -2.82 29.47
N ALA A 36 18.13 -3.40 28.52
CA ALA A 36 17.19 -4.49 28.77
C ALA A 36 17.89 -5.76 29.31
N ILE A 37 19.10 -6.06 28.81
CA ILE A 37 19.93 -7.16 29.31
C ILE A 37 20.43 -6.87 30.72
N THR A 38 21.03 -5.69 30.95
CA THR A 38 21.62 -5.35 32.26
C THR A 38 20.60 -5.18 33.38
N THR A 39 19.34 -4.89 33.05
CA THR A 39 18.23 -4.79 34.00
C THR A 39 17.48 -6.12 34.23
N GLY A 40 17.84 -7.20 33.53
CA GLY A 40 17.22 -8.52 33.66
C GLY A 40 15.82 -8.65 33.02
N LEU A 41 15.35 -7.59 32.34
CA LEU A 41 14.02 -7.53 31.73
C LEU A 41 13.94 -8.24 30.37
N PHE A 42 15.07 -8.63 29.79
CA PHE A 42 15.11 -9.36 28.51
C PHE A 42 14.38 -10.71 28.52
N SER A 43 14.03 -11.25 29.69
CA SER A 43 13.21 -12.47 29.81
C SER A 43 11.74 -12.27 29.42
N ASP A 44 11.27 -11.03 29.31
CA ASP A 44 9.89 -10.72 28.93
C ASP A 44 9.70 -10.79 27.40
N VAL A 45 8.87 -11.73 26.95
CA VAL A 45 8.50 -11.93 25.53
C VAL A 45 7.95 -10.66 24.89
N PHE A 46 7.23 -9.82 25.64
CA PHE A 46 6.72 -8.54 25.12
C PHE A 46 7.86 -7.57 24.81
N LEU A 47 8.84 -7.46 25.70
CA LEU A 47 10.00 -6.60 25.50
C LEU A 47 10.84 -7.09 24.33
N GLN A 48 11.05 -8.41 24.23
CA GLN A 48 11.76 -9.04 23.10
C GLN A 48 11.06 -8.76 21.76
N ASN A 49 9.73 -8.88 21.69
CA ASN A 49 8.96 -8.52 20.49
C ASN A 49 9.09 -7.04 20.12
N THR A 50 9.10 -6.15 21.12
CA THR A 50 9.24 -4.71 20.90
C THR A 50 10.65 -4.34 20.43
N LEU A 51 11.69 -4.97 20.99
CA LEU A 51 13.08 -4.81 20.55
C LEU A 51 13.30 -5.31 19.12
N MET A 52 12.67 -6.44 18.78
CA MET A 52 12.71 -6.99 17.43
C MET A 52 12.08 -6.01 16.40
N ASP A 53 10.89 -5.47 16.69
CA ASP A 53 10.24 -4.45 15.85
C ASP A 53 11.11 -3.18 15.68
N LEU A 54 11.75 -2.73 16.76
CA LEU A 54 12.71 -1.63 16.74
C LEU A 54 13.88 -1.89 15.78
N TYR A 55 14.50 -3.06 15.84
CA TYR A 55 15.59 -3.39 14.94
C TYR A 55 15.16 -3.43 13.48
N PHE A 56 13.99 -3.98 13.17
CA PHE A 56 13.48 -4.01 11.81
C PHE A 56 13.18 -2.62 11.26
N LYS A 57 12.56 -1.74 12.07
CA LYS A 57 12.28 -0.35 11.66
C LYS A 57 13.55 0.48 11.50
N CYS A 58 14.62 0.15 12.23
CA CYS A 58 15.95 0.75 12.05
C CYS A 58 16.74 0.16 10.86
N GLY A 59 16.16 -0.70 10.02
CA GLY A 59 16.86 -1.30 8.88
C GLY A 59 17.93 -2.32 9.28
N ARG A 60 17.79 -2.98 10.44
CA ARG A 60 18.77 -3.94 10.99
C ARG A 60 18.15 -5.32 11.18
N PRO A 61 17.75 -6.00 10.09
CA PRO A 61 17.02 -7.26 10.17
C PRO A 61 17.83 -8.39 10.83
N ASP A 62 19.15 -8.41 10.69
CA ASP A 62 20.01 -9.42 11.36
C ASP A 62 19.96 -9.29 12.89
N CYS A 63 19.86 -8.07 13.41
CA CYS A 63 19.71 -7.84 14.85
C CYS A 63 18.32 -8.27 15.33
N GLY A 64 17.28 -7.96 14.57
CA GLY A 64 15.92 -8.44 14.85
C GLY A 64 15.84 -9.96 14.86
N ARG A 65 16.48 -10.62 13.88
CA ARG A 65 16.59 -12.08 13.80
C ARG A 65 17.30 -12.68 15.01
N LYS A 66 18.43 -12.10 15.43
CA LYS A 66 19.15 -12.58 16.63
C LYS A 66 18.29 -12.54 17.88
N VAL A 67 17.57 -11.43 18.10
CA VAL A 67 16.63 -11.33 19.23
C VAL A 67 15.61 -12.47 19.17
N PHE A 68 15.02 -12.72 17.99
CA PHE A 68 14.07 -13.80 17.78
C PHE A 68 14.65 -15.19 18.04
N ASP A 69 15.87 -15.47 17.57
CA ASP A 69 16.56 -16.76 17.71
C ASP A 69 16.91 -17.06 19.19
N GLU A 70 17.18 -16.02 20.00
CA GLU A 70 17.48 -16.12 21.44
C GLU A 70 16.24 -16.21 22.34
N MET A 71 15.02 -16.04 21.81
CA MET A 71 13.80 -16.13 22.62
C MET A 71 13.55 -17.56 23.13
N PRO A 72 13.45 -17.77 24.46
CA PRO A 72 13.19 -19.10 25.02
C PRO A 72 11.75 -19.59 24.78
N GLY A 73 10.80 -18.66 24.62
CA GLY A 73 9.40 -18.95 24.29
C GLY A 73 8.89 -17.95 23.26
N ARG A 74 8.35 -18.46 22.15
CA ARG A 74 7.81 -17.66 21.05
C ARG A 74 6.31 -17.85 20.96
N ASN A 75 5.57 -16.75 20.84
CA ASN A 75 4.13 -16.79 20.58
C ASN A 75 3.83 -16.28 19.17
N ILE A 76 2.54 -16.29 18.78
CA ILE A 76 2.12 -15.83 17.45
C ILE A 76 2.62 -14.40 17.14
N VAL A 77 2.64 -13.51 18.14
CA VAL A 77 3.12 -12.13 17.99
C VAL A 77 4.60 -12.12 17.62
N SER A 78 5.44 -12.91 18.30
CA SER A 78 6.87 -13.03 17.98
C SER A 78 7.08 -13.45 16.53
N TRP A 79 6.37 -14.48 16.08
CA TRP A 79 6.46 -14.96 14.70
C TRP A 79 5.96 -13.93 13.68
N THR A 80 4.82 -13.27 13.93
CA THR A 80 4.29 -12.25 13.02
C THR A 80 5.17 -11.00 12.95
N THR A 81 5.79 -10.58 14.07
CA THR A 81 6.73 -9.45 14.07
C THR A 81 8.00 -9.80 13.30
N MET A 82 8.53 -11.01 13.51
CA MET A 82 9.68 -11.53 12.76
C MET A 82 9.41 -11.55 11.24
N LEU A 83 8.25 -12.07 10.86
CA LEU A 83 7.81 -12.16 9.47
C LEU A 83 7.66 -10.77 8.82
N ASN A 84 6.87 -9.89 9.43
CA ASN A 84 6.62 -8.54 8.92
C ASN A 84 7.90 -7.72 8.82
N GLY A 85 8.80 -7.87 9.80
CA GLY A 85 10.08 -7.21 9.82
C GLY A 85 11.01 -7.65 8.69
N LEU A 86 11.03 -8.93 8.34
CA LEU A 86 11.78 -9.42 7.17
C LEU A 86 11.18 -8.92 5.86
N VAL A 87 9.84 -8.98 5.73
CA VAL A 87 9.11 -8.49 4.55
C VAL A 87 9.36 -6.99 4.33
N SER A 88 9.32 -6.18 5.40
CA SER A 88 9.56 -4.72 5.30
C SER A 88 11.01 -4.37 4.98
N ASN A 89 11.95 -5.29 5.20
CA ASN A 89 13.37 -5.15 4.90
C ASN A 89 13.79 -5.93 3.64
N ASP A 90 12.84 -6.26 2.76
CA ASP A 90 13.06 -6.92 1.46
C ASP A 90 13.81 -8.27 1.55
N ARG A 91 13.65 -8.99 2.68
CA ARG A 91 14.22 -10.34 2.89
C ARG A 91 13.18 -11.44 2.71
N LEU A 92 12.63 -11.54 1.50
CA LEU A 92 11.55 -12.49 1.19
C LEU A 92 11.96 -13.96 1.44
N ASP A 93 13.16 -14.36 1.05
CA ASP A 93 13.62 -15.75 1.22
C ASP A 93 13.65 -16.18 2.69
N ASP A 94 14.13 -15.29 3.58
CA ASP A 94 14.11 -15.55 5.01
C ASP A 94 12.69 -15.54 5.58
N ALA A 95 11.82 -14.67 5.04
CA ALA A 95 10.42 -14.60 5.44
C ALA A 95 9.68 -15.90 5.07
N GLU A 96 9.96 -16.50 3.90
CA GLU A 96 9.42 -17.81 3.51
C GLU A 96 9.84 -18.91 4.48
N ILE A 97 11.11 -18.94 4.88
CA ILE A 97 11.62 -19.90 5.86
C ILE A 97 10.91 -19.73 7.21
N VAL A 98 10.86 -18.49 7.72
CA VAL A 98 10.19 -18.17 8.99
C VAL A 98 8.70 -18.54 8.91
N PHE A 99 8.03 -18.18 7.83
CA PHE A 99 6.63 -18.53 7.59
C PHE A 99 6.41 -20.03 7.59
N GLY A 100 7.30 -20.81 6.97
CA GLY A 100 7.28 -22.28 6.96
C GLY A 100 7.44 -22.90 8.35
N GLN A 101 8.17 -22.24 9.24
CA GLN A 101 8.43 -22.69 10.61
C GLN A 101 7.35 -22.29 11.62
N MET A 102 6.44 -21.37 11.27
CA MET A 102 5.37 -20.92 12.17
C MET A 102 4.49 -22.10 12.62
N PRO A 103 4.38 -22.37 13.95
CA PRO A 103 3.55 -23.46 14.46
C PRO A 103 2.06 -23.24 14.18
N THR A 104 1.62 -21.98 14.26
CA THR A 104 0.28 -21.54 13.92
C THR A 104 0.39 -20.29 13.06
N ARG A 105 -0.47 -20.19 12.03
CA ARG A 105 -0.53 -19.04 11.13
C ARG A 105 -1.90 -18.41 11.24
N ASN A 106 -1.95 -17.10 11.31
CA ASN A 106 -3.18 -16.32 11.33
C ASN A 106 -3.31 -15.47 10.05
N VAL A 107 -4.47 -14.86 9.85
CA VAL A 107 -4.75 -14.00 8.69
C VAL A 107 -3.65 -12.95 8.46
N VAL A 108 -3.09 -12.37 9.52
CA VAL A 108 -2.01 -11.38 9.42
C VAL A 108 -0.76 -11.96 8.77
N SER A 109 -0.30 -13.14 9.22
CA SER A 109 0.88 -13.79 8.62
C SER A 109 0.67 -14.20 7.16
N TRP A 110 -0.52 -14.69 6.81
CA TRP A 110 -0.85 -15.06 5.44
C TRP A 110 -0.90 -13.83 4.51
N THR A 111 -1.63 -12.79 4.92
CA THR A 111 -1.74 -11.54 4.17
C THR A 111 -0.37 -10.88 3.97
N ALA A 112 0.49 -10.87 5.00
CA ALA A 112 1.83 -10.32 4.89
C ALA A 112 2.68 -11.03 3.82
N MET A 113 2.66 -12.37 3.79
CA MET A 113 3.39 -13.14 2.79
C MET A 113 2.82 -12.98 1.38
N ILE A 114 1.49 -12.96 1.23
CA ILE A 114 0.84 -12.71 -0.06
C ILE A 114 1.26 -11.34 -0.60
N ALA A 115 1.16 -10.29 0.21
CA ALA A 115 1.60 -8.95 -0.17
C ALA A 115 3.10 -8.90 -0.50
N ALA A 116 3.94 -9.66 0.24
CA ALA A 116 5.37 -9.74 -0.02
C ALA A 116 5.69 -10.37 -1.39
N TYR A 117 5.00 -11.44 -1.78
CA TYR A 117 5.13 -12.04 -3.10
C TYR A 117 4.75 -11.05 -4.21
N VAL A 118 3.64 -10.34 -4.05
CA VAL A 118 3.20 -9.30 -5.00
C VAL A 118 4.23 -8.18 -5.11
N LYS A 119 4.76 -7.67 -3.98
CA LYS A 119 5.81 -6.65 -3.97
C LYS A 119 7.07 -7.11 -4.74
N ASN A 120 7.41 -8.39 -4.64
CA ASN A 120 8.56 -8.99 -5.30
C ASN A 120 8.28 -9.52 -6.73
N ARG A 121 7.16 -9.11 -7.35
CA ARG A 121 6.78 -9.51 -8.72
C ARG A 121 6.66 -11.03 -8.90
N ARG A 122 6.16 -11.71 -7.87
CA ARG A 122 5.90 -13.16 -7.83
C ARG A 122 4.39 -13.43 -7.68
N PRO A 123 3.55 -12.98 -8.62
CA PRO A 123 2.09 -13.05 -8.48
C PRO A 123 1.56 -14.48 -8.49
N ASP A 124 2.20 -15.41 -9.20
CA ASP A 124 1.79 -16.81 -9.23
C ASP A 124 1.89 -17.46 -7.84
N GLU A 125 2.99 -17.22 -7.12
CA GLU A 125 3.17 -17.67 -5.74
C GLU A 125 2.18 -17.02 -4.79
N ALA A 126 1.81 -15.75 -5.02
CA ALA A 126 0.76 -15.09 -4.25
C ALA A 126 -0.59 -15.82 -4.39
N PHE A 127 -0.99 -16.19 -5.62
CA PHE A 127 -2.22 -16.97 -5.87
C PHE A 127 -2.15 -18.39 -5.30
N GLN A 128 -1.00 -19.05 -5.39
CA GLN A 128 -0.80 -20.36 -4.76
C GLN A 128 -0.93 -20.27 -3.25
N LEU A 129 -0.35 -19.23 -2.63
CA LEU A 129 -0.42 -19.03 -1.19
C LEU A 129 -1.84 -18.67 -0.74
N PHE A 130 -2.57 -17.84 -1.50
CA PHE A 130 -3.99 -17.56 -1.26
C PHE A 130 -4.84 -18.83 -1.28
N ARG A 131 -4.62 -19.72 -2.26
CA ARG A 131 -5.35 -21.00 -2.31
C ARG A 131 -5.05 -21.85 -1.07
N ARG A 132 -3.79 -21.90 -0.63
CA ARG A 132 -3.40 -22.62 0.59
C ARG A 132 -4.04 -22.03 1.83
N MET A 133 -4.11 -20.70 1.93
CA MET A 133 -4.79 -20.00 3.02
C MET A 133 -6.25 -20.46 3.15
N GLN A 134 -6.96 -20.63 2.03
CA GLN A 134 -8.34 -21.12 2.01
C GLN A 134 -8.46 -22.61 2.38
N VAL A 135 -7.51 -23.45 1.93
CA VAL A 135 -7.48 -24.88 2.30
C VAL A 135 -7.24 -25.06 3.81
N ASP A 136 -6.45 -24.18 4.41
CA ASP A 136 -6.16 -24.16 5.85
C ASP A 136 -7.29 -23.47 6.66
N ASP A 137 -8.45 -23.19 6.04
CA ASP A 137 -9.64 -22.58 6.65
C ASP A 137 -9.35 -21.21 7.30
N VAL A 138 -8.39 -20.47 6.74
CA VAL A 138 -8.09 -19.10 7.16
C VAL A 138 -8.82 -18.13 6.25
N GLU A 139 -9.79 -17.41 6.80
CA GLU A 139 -10.57 -16.44 6.05
C GLU A 139 -9.71 -15.25 5.60
N PRO A 140 -9.64 -14.94 4.28
CA PRO A 140 -9.00 -13.74 3.77
C PRO A 140 -9.63 -12.48 4.34
N ASN A 141 -8.84 -11.42 4.49
CA ASN A 141 -9.37 -10.09 4.77
C ASN A 141 -9.28 -9.20 3.53
N GLU A 142 -9.79 -7.99 3.64
CA GLU A 142 -9.83 -7.02 2.54
C GLU A 142 -8.42 -6.72 1.98
N PHE A 143 -7.42 -6.59 2.86
CA PHE A 143 -6.02 -6.43 2.46
C PHE A 143 -5.48 -7.61 1.65
N THR A 144 -5.92 -8.83 1.96
CA THR A 144 -5.61 -10.00 1.14
C THR A 144 -6.18 -9.83 -0.26
N LEU A 145 -7.44 -9.43 -0.39
CA LEU A 145 -8.09 -9.25 -1.71
C LEU A 145 -7.45 -8.15 -2.53
N VAL A 146 -7.12 -7.01 -1.92
CA VAL A 146 -6.38 -5.93 -2.61
C VAL A 146 -5.03 -6.42 -3.11
N SER A 147 -4.31 -7.24 -2.33
CA SER A 147 -3.06 -7.86 -2.78
C SER A 147 -3.28 -8.79 -3.97
N MET A 148 -4.37 -9.57 -3.98
CA MET A 148 -4.72 -10.45 -5.11
C MET A 148 -5.14 -9.66 -6.37
N LEU A 149 -5.80 -8.52 -6.22
CA LEU A 149 -6.10 -7.62 -7.33
C LEU A 149 -4.81 -7.05 -7.94
N GLN A 150 -3.87 -6.61 -7.10
CA GLN A 150 -2.56 -6.17 -7.55
C GLN A 150 -1.79 -7.30 -8.27
N ALA A 151 -1.85 -8.53 -7.75
CA ALA A 151 -1.27 -9.70 -8.42
C ALA A 151 -1.88 -9.92 -9.82
N SER A 152 -3.21 -9.76 -9.95
CA SER A 152 -3.93 -9.86 -11.23
C SER A 152 -3.45 -8.80 -12.22
N THR A 153 -3.27 -7.56 -11.76
CA THR A 153 -2.70 -6.47 -12.54
C THR A 153 -1.30 -6.77 -13.03
N GLN A 154 -0.43 -7.35 -12.18
CA GLN A 154 0.94 -7.73 -12.56
C GLN A 154 0.97 -8.83 -13.62
N LEU A 155 0.00 -9.74 -13.58
CA LEU A 155 -0.19 -10.78 -14.61
C LEU A 155 -0.86 -10.23 -15.88
N GLY A 156 -1.42 -9.02 -15.85
CA GLY A 156 -2.31 -8.52 -16.91
C GLY A 156 -3.57 -9.38 -17.09
N SER A 157 -4.00 -10.11 -16.04
CA SER A 157 -5.02 -11.14 -16.14
C SER A 157 -6.38 -10.65 -15.67
N LEU A 158 -7.21 -10.22 -16.62
CA LEU A 158 -8.59 -9.81 -16.36
C LEU A 158 -9.43 -10.95 -15.74
N SER A 159 -9.18 -12.20 -16.13
CA SER A 159 -9.92 -13.35 -15.61
C SER A 159 -9.65 -13.58 -14.11
N MET A 160 -8.39 -13.44 -13.68
CA MET A 160 -8.04 -13.52 -12.26
C MET A 160 -8.63 -12.35 -11.48
N GLY A 161 -8.57 -11.14 -12.05
CA GLY A 161 -9.19 -9.95 -11.46
C GLY A 161 -10.69 -10.09 -11.23
N ARG A 162 -11.44 -10.59 -12.23
CA ARG A 162 -12.87 -10.89 -12.12
C ARG A 162 -13.15 -11.96 -11.07
N TRP A 163 -12.32 -12.99 -11.01
CA TRP A 163 -12.46 -14.02 -9.99
C TRP A 163 -12.31 -13.47 -8.56
N VAL A 164 -11.34 -12.58 -8.32
CA VAL A 164 -11.17 -11.92 -7.01
C VAL A 164 -12.37 -11.01 -6.72
N HIS A 165 -12.88 -10.26 -7.71
CA HIS A 165 -14.08 -9.42 -7.54
C HIS A 165 -15.32 -10.26 -7.18
N ASP A 166 -15.56 -11.37 -7.89
CA ASP A 166 -16.65 -12.29 -7.60
C ASP A 166 -16.51 -12.93 -6.21
N TYR A 167 -15.28 -13.26 -5.81
CA TYR A 167 -14.98 -13.76 -4.47
C TYR A 167 -15.35 -12.72 -3.41
N ALA A 168 -14.94 -11.46 -3.59
CA ALA A 168 -15.25 -10.38 -2.67
C ALA A 168 -16.77 -10.24 -2.48
N HIS A 169 -17.52 -10.22 -3.58
CA HIS A 169 -18.97 -10.10 -3.55
C HIS A 169 -19.64 -11.30 -2.85
N LYS A 170 -19.25 -12.53 -3.19
CA LYS A 170 -19.84 -13.76 -2.63
C LYS A 170 -19.60 -13.93 -1.14
N ASN A 171 -18.49 -13.38 -0.63
CA ASN A 171 -18.14 -13.45 0.79
C ASN A 171 -18.52 -12.17 1.56
N GLY A 172 -19.33 -11.29 0.97
CA GLY A 172 -19.90 -10.14 1.67
C GLY A 172 -18.91 -9.03 1.99
N PHE A 173 -17.81 -8.92 1.25
CA PHE A 173 -16.92 -7.78 1.37
C PHE A 173 -17.60 -6.51 0.87
N LEU A 174 -17.56 -5.45 1.68
CA LEU A 174 -18.12 -4.15 1.33
C LEU A 174 -17.31 -3.53 0.19
N LEU A 175 -17.98 -3.00 -0.82
CA LEU A 175 -17.36 -2.22 -1.89
C LEU A 175 -17.15 -0.77 -1.42
N ASP A 176 -16.25 -0.58 -0.46
CA ASP A 176 -15.89 0.75 0.04
C ASP A 176 -14.83 1.43 -0.83
N CYS A 177 -14.37 2.61 -0.42
CA CYS A 177 -13.33 3.35 -1.14
C CYS A 177 -12.01 2.58 -1.28
N PHE A 178 -11.66 1.71 -0.33
CA PHE A 178 -10.39 0.98 -0.35
C PHE A 178 -10.43 -0.17 -1.38
N LEU A 179 -11.39 -1.09 -1.25
CA LEU A 179 -11.55 -2.18 -2.20
C LEU A 179 -11.99 -1.69 -3.59
N GLY A 180 -12.91 -0.72 -3.65
CA GLY A 180 -13.43 -0.17 -4.89
C GLY A 180 -12.37 0.50 -5.75
N THR A 181 -11.49 1.30 -5.13
CA THR A 181 -10.36 1.93 -5.86
C THR A 181 -9.38 0.89 -6.38
N ALA A 182 -9.12 -0.18 -5.63
CA ALA A 182 -8.25 -1.28 -6.08
C ALA A 182 -8.87 -2.06 -7.26
N LEU A 183 -10.19 -2.27 -7.27
CA LEU A 183 -10.90 -2.90 -8.37
C LEU A 183 -10.88 -2.03 -9.63
N ILE A 184 -11.11 -0.72 -9.50
CA ILE A 184 -11.02 0.23 -10.63
C ILE A 184 -9.62 0.19 -11.24
N ASP A 185 -8.56 0.26 -10.42
CA ASP A 185 -7.17 0.19 -10.89
C ASP A 185 -6.87 -1.13 -11.62
N MET A 186 -7.31 -2.25 -11.05
CA MET A 186 -7.12 -3.58 -11.63
C MET A 186 -7.82 -3.70 -12.99
N TYR A 187 -9.12 -3.39 -13.06
CA TYR A 187 -9.89 -3.48 -14.30
C TYR A 187 -9.31 -2.57 -15.38
N SER A 188 -8.96 -1.34 -15.01
CA SER A 188 -8.35 -0.36 -15.89
C SER A 188 -7.04 -0.87 -16.49
N LYS A 189 -6.11 -1.35 -15.66
CA LYS A 189 -4.80 -1.82 -16.12
C LYS A 189 -4.87 -3.17 -16.85
N CYS A 190 -5.90 -3.96 -16.61
CA CYS A 190 -6.20 -5.17 -17.39
C CYS A 190 -7.04 -4.88 -18.65
N GLY A 191 -7.27 -3.61 -19.00
CA GLY A 191 -7.89 -3.19 -20.26
C GLY A 191 -9.41 -3.26 -20.30
N SER A 192 -10.09 -3.46 -19.16
CA SER A 192 -11.57 -3.49 -19.08
C SER A 192 -12.11 -2.23 -18.42
N LEU A 193 -12.09 -1.12 -19.16
CA LEU A 193 -12.54 0.18 -18.65
C LEU A 193 -14.05 0.20 -18.36
N GLU A 194 -14.84 -0.59 -19.08
CA GLU A 194 -16.28 -0.76 -18.82
C GLU A 194 -16.54 -1.37 -17.44
N ASP A 195 -15.78 -2.39 -17.04
CA ASP A 195 -15.91 -2.99 -15.71
C ASP A 195 -15.43 -2.01 -14.62
N ALA A 196 -14.34 -1.28 -14.87
CA ALA A 196 -13.86 -0.22 -13.98
C ALA A 196 -14.93 0.85 -13.75
N ARG A 197 -15.59 1.31 -14.83
CA ARG A 197 -16.69 2.29 -14.76
C ARG A 197 -17.87 1.74 -13.97
N ARG A 198 -18.24 0.47 -14.19
CA ARG A 198 -19.35 -0.16 -13.46
C ARG A 198 -19.08 -0.22 -11.96
N VAL A 199 -17.85 -0.56 -11.56
CA VAL A 199 -17.44 -0.52 -10.15
C VAL A 199 -17.57 0.89 -9.60
N PHE A 200 -17.02 1.88 -10.30
CA PHE A 200 -17.12 3.29 -9.91
C PHE A 200 -18.57 3.75 -9.72
N ASP A 201 -19.45 3.48 -10.68
CA ASP A 201 -20.85 3.94 -10.63
C ASP A 201 -21.64 3.30 -9.48
N VAL A 202 -21.37 2.03 -9.15
CA VAL A 202 -22.06 1.30 -8.07
C VAL A 202 -21.60 1.71 -6.67
N MET A 203 -20.39 2.27 -6.52
CA MET A 203 -19.88 2.72 -5.21
C MET A 203 -20.73 3.86 -4.62
N GLU A 204 -21.27 3.63 -3.41
CA GLU A 204 -22.10 4.61 -2.69
C GLU A 204 -21.32 5.84 -2.24
N SER A 205 -20.05 5.64 -1.88
CA SER A 205 -19.13 6.72 -1.50
C SER A 205 -17.85 6.62 -2.33
N LYS A 206 -17.31 7.78 -2.72
CA LYS A 206 -16.13 7.89 -3.56
C LYS A 206 -15.15 8.85 -2.90
N SER A 207 -13.94 8.37 -2.65
CA SER A 207 -12.86 9.22 -2.14
C SER A 207 -12.19 9.99 -3.28
N LEU A 208 -11.41 11.02 -2.96
CA LEU A 208 -10.52 11.70 -3.92
C LEU A 208 -9.67 10.69 -4.71
N ALA A 209 -9.14 9.65 -4.06
CA ALA A 209 -8.37 8.59 -4.71
C ALA A 209 -9.20 7.78 -5.72
N THR A 210 -10.49 7.54 -5.42
CA THR A 210 -11.43 6.83 -6.30
C THR A 210 -11.70 7.65 -7.56
N TRP A 211 -11.98 8.94 -7.42
CA TRP A 211 -12.13 9.88 -8.55
C TRP A 211 -10.87 9.96 -9.40
N ASN A 212 -9.71 10.17 -8.75
CA ASN A 212 -8.42 10.26 -9.44
C ASN A 212 -8.09 8.99 -10.23
N SER A 213 -8.36 7.81 -9.66
CA SER A 213 -8.15 6.53 -10.33
C SER A 213 -8.97 6.42 -11.61
N MET A 214 -10.26 6.74 -11.56
CA MET A 214 -11.13 6.66 -12.74
C MET A 214 -10.80 7.72 -13.81
N ILE A 215 -10.57 8.98 -13.41
CA ILE A 215 -10.24 10.08 -14.33
C ILE A 215 -8.91 9.80 -15.05
N THR A 216 -7.89 9.37 -14.31
CA THR A 216 -6.58 9.03 -14.89
C THR A 216 -6.71 7.84 -15.84
N SER A 217 -7.50 6.83 -15.46
CA SER A 217 -7.74 5.66 -16.30
C SER A 217 -8.39 6.03 -17.64
N LEU A 218 -9.45 6.85 -17.61
CA LEU A 218 -10.11 7.36 -18.82
C LEU A 218 -9.12 8.14 -19.71
N GLY A 219 -8.31 9.01 -19.10
CA GLY A 219 -7.31 9.81 -19.80
C GLY A 219 -6.24 8.95 -20.50
N VAL A 220 -5.67 7.96 -19.82
CA VAL A 220 -4.64 7.06 -20.38
C VAL A 220 -5.20 6.20 -21.51
N HIS A 221 -6.47 5.81 -21.46
CA HIS A 221 -7.13 5.03 -22.51
C HIS A 221 -7.69 5.88 -23.66
N GLY A 222 -7.42 7.19 -23.68
CA GLY A 222 -7.82 8.08 -24.77
C GLY A 222 -9.29 8.55 -24.73
N LEU A 223 -10.03 8.22 -23.66
CA LEU A 223 -11.40 8.71 -23.44
C LEU A 223 -11.38 10.07 -22.74
N GLY A 224 -10.69 11.03 -23.36
CA GLY A 224 -10.42 12.32 -22.73
C GLY A 224 -11.69 13.12 -22.42
N ASP A 225 -12.69 13.10 -23.30
CA ASP A 225 -13.95 13.82 -23.05
C ASP A 225 -14.71 13.25 -21.84
N GLU A 226 -14.72 11.93 -21.67
CA GLU A 226 -15.30 11.29 -20.48
C GLU A 226 -14.51 11.62 -19.22
N ALA A 227 -13.17 11.66 -19.29
CA ALA A 227 -12.33 12.07 -18.18
C ALA A 227 -12.63 13.51 -17.73
N LEU A 228 -12.80 14.43 -18.68
CA LEU A 228 -13.14 15.83 -18.41
C LEU A 228 -14.56 15.98 -17.83
N SER A 229 -15.52 15.22 -18.36
CA SER A 229 -16.88 15.17 -17.81
C SER A 229 -16.86 14.69 -16.35
N LEU A 230 -16.13 13.60 -16.09
CA LEU A 230 -16.03 13.02 -14.75
C LEU A 230 -15.30 13.96 -13.77
N PHE A 231 -14.30 14.72 -14.23
CA PHE A 231 -13.68 15.76 -13.42
C PHE A 231 -14.68 16.89 -13.08
N GLY A 232 -15.56 17.26 -14.02
CA GLY A 232 -16.62 18.23 -13.73
C GLY A 232 -17.63 17.73 -12.68
N GLU A 233 -17.96 16.44 -12.71
CA GLU A 233 -18.77 15.80 -11.66
C GLU A 233 -18.05 15.83 -10.30
N MET A 234 -16.75 15.50 -10.28
CA MET A 234 -15.90 15.56 -9.09
C MET A 234 -15.89 16.97 -8.46
N GLU A 235 -15.79 18.03 -9.27
CA GLU A 235 -15.82 19.43 -8.79
C GLU A 235 -17.15 19.80 -8.10
N GLY A 236 -18.24 19.08 -8.41
CA GLY A 236 -19.55 19.27 -7.79
C GLY A 236 -19.77 18.47 -6.50
N GLU A 237 -18.90 17.52 -6.19
CA GLU A 237 -19.05 16.60 -5.05
C GLU A 237 -18.62 17.26 -3.75
N GLN A 238 -19.46 17.18 -2.71
CA GLN A 238 -19.19 17.87 -1.45
C GLN A 238 -18.02 17.21 -0.70
N GLY A 239 -17.02 18.01 -0.34
CA GLY A 239 -15.87 17.54 0.43
C GLY A 239 -14.80 16.82 -0.38
N VAL A 240 -14.88 16.88 -1.73
CA VAL A 240 -13.86 16.36 -2.63
C VAL A 240 -13.21 17.55 -3.34
N GLU A 241 -11.96 17.86 -2.97
CA GLU A 241 -11.18 18.90 -3.64
C GLU A 241 -10.15 18.27 -4.59
N PRO A 242 -10.10 18.69 -5.86
CA PRO A 242 -9.05 18.26 -6.79
C PRO A 242 -7.65 18.54 -6.27
N ASP A 243 -6.75 17.56 -6.44
CA ASP A 243 -5.34 17.66 -6.07
C ASP A 243 -4.43 17.56 -7.30
N ALA A 244 -3.12 17.53 -7.07
CA ALA A 244 -2.15 17.37 -8.15
C ALA A 244 -2.43 16.11 -8.99
N ILE A 245 -2.81 14.99 -8.38
CA ILE A 245 -3.07 13.75 -9.12
C ILE A 245 -4.32 13.90 -9.99
N SER A 246 -5.36 14.60 -9.52
CA SER A 246 -6.55 14.92 -10.33
C SER A 246 -6.17 15.65 -11.61
N PHE A 247 -5.28 16.64 -11.51
CA PHE A 247 -4.81 17.42 -12.65
C PHE A 247 -3.87 16.63 -13.57
N VAL A 248 -3.06 15.69 -13.07
CA VAL A 248 -2.33 14.74 -13.94
C VAL A 248 -3.32 13.97 -14.83
N GLY A 249 -4.41 13.45 -14.26
CA GLY A 249 -5.42 12.71 -15.02
C GLY A 249 -6.08 13.56 -16.12
N VAL A 250 -6.50 14.78 -15.78
CA VAL A 250 -7.10 15.74 -16.73
C VAL A 250 -6.14 16.16 -17.83
N LEU A 251 -4.88 16.47 -17.48
CA LEU A 251 -3.89 16.90 -18.46
C LEU A 251 -3.46 15.73 -19.37
N SER A 252 -3.39 14.51 -18.84
CA SER A 252 -3.16 13.30 -19.63
C SER A 252 -4.30 13.07 -20.62
N ALA A 253 -5.55 13.24 -20.20
CA ALA A 253 -6.72 13.19 -21.08
C ALA A 253 -6.62 14.20 -22.23
N CYS A 254 -6.30 15.47 -21.93
CA CYS A 254 -6.10 16.50 -22.94
C CYS A 254 -4.94 16.16 -23.90
N ALA A 255 -3.80 15.70 -23.37
CA ALA A 255 -2.63 15.31 -24.14
C ALA A 255 -2.92 14.14 -25.09
N ASN A 256 -3.73 13.17 -24.66
CA ASN A 256 -4.08 12.01 -25.47
C ASN A 256 -5.09 12.33 -26.58
N THR A 257 -6.05 13.22 -26.33
CA THR A 257 -7.02 13.68 -27.34
C THR A 257 -6.55 14.86 -28.18
N GLY A 258 -5.42 15.48 -27.84
CA GLY A 258 -4.88 16.65 -28.53
C GLY A 258 -5.66 17.95 -28.27
N ASN A 259 -6.44 18.02 -27.18
CA ASN A 259 -7.26 19.19 -26.86
C ASN A 259 -6.42 20.30 -26.18
N VAL A 260 -5.66 21.05 -26.98
CA VAL A 260 -4.72 22.09 -26.51
C VAL A 260 -5.42 23.16 -25.66
N LYS A 261 -6.62 23.57 -26.08
CA LYS A 261 -7.37 24.63 -25.41
C LYS A 261 -7.76 24.21 -23.99
N GLU A 262 -8.32 23.02 -23.84
CA GLU A 262 -8.70 22.52 -22.52
C GLU A 262 -7.48 22.20 -21.65
N GLY A 263 -6.41 21.63 -22.23
CA GLY A 263 -5.17 21.37 -21.48
C GLY A 263 -4.57 22.65 -20.89
N LEU A 264 -4.44 23.72 -21.69
CA LEU A 264 -3.98 25.02 -21.18
C LEU A 264 -4.95 25.60 -20.14
N ARG A 265 -6.26 25.49 -20.36
CA ARG A 265 -7.27 25.97 -19.41
C ARG A 265 -7.12 25.29 -18.05
N TYR A 266 -7.06 23.96 -18.01
CA TYR A 266 -6.94 23.22 -16.76
C TYR A 266 -5.57 23.40 -16.10
N PHE A 267 -4.48 23.50 -16.86
CA PHE A 267 -3.15 23.79 -16.31
C PHE A 267 -3.11 25.16 -15.60
N LEU A 268 -3.74 26.18 -16.18
CA LEU A 268 -3.86 27.50 -15.54
C LEU A 268 -4.80 27.47 -14.33
N ARG A 269 -5.93 26.75 -14.40
CA ARG A 269 -6.84 26.58 -13.25
C ARG A 269 -6.13 25.91 -12.08
N MET A 270 -5.36 24.86 -12.33
CA MET A 270 -4.56 24.16 -11.32
C MET A 270 -3.70 25.15 -10.50
N ILE A 271 -2.98 26.04 -11.17
CA ILE A 271 -2.08 27.01 -10.54
C ILE A 271 -2.85 28.14 -9.86
N TYR A 272 -3.77 28.79 -10.58
CA TYR A 272 -4.35 30.06 -10.15
C TYR A 272 -5.65 29.92 -9.36
N VAL A 273 -6.41 28.83 -9.55
CA VAL A 273 -7.67 28.59 -8.83
C VAL A 273 -7.43 27.64 -7.66
N TYR A 274 -6.69 26.56 -7.87
CA TYR A 274 -6.46 25.55 -6.83
C TYR A 274 -5.13 25.75 -6.06
N GLY A 275 -4.26 26.65 -6.50
CA GLY A 275 -2.99 26.90 -5.81
C GLY A 275 -2.01 25.71 -5.87
N ILE A 276 -2.18 24.81 -6.83
CA ILE A 276 -1.39 23.59 -6.98
C ILE A 276 -0.13 23.91 -7.80
N THR A 277 1.04 23.69 -7.20
CA THR A 277 2.33 23.84 -7.87
C THR A 277 2.51 22.72 -8.91
N PRO A 278 2.91 23.04 -10.17
CA PRO A 278 3.18 22.02 -11.18
C PRO A 278 4.29 21.04 -10.75
N ILE A 279 4.04 19.74 -10.92
CA ILE A 279 5.02 18.67 -10.75
C ILE A 279 5.52 18.19 -12.13
N GLU A 280 6.49 17.29 -12.15
CA GLU A 280 7.11 16.77 -13.38
C GLU A 280 6.07 16.18 -14.34
N GLU A 281 5.12 15.42 -13.82
CA GLU A 281 4.06 14.75 -14.57
C GLU A 281 3.11 15.75 -15.26
N HIS A 282 2.77 16.88 -14.61
CA HIS A 282 1.98 17.94 -15.24
C HIS A 282 2.72 18.52 -16.45
N ASN A 283 4.01 18.81 -16.27
CA ASN A 283 4.84 19.38 -17.33
C ASN A 283 5.02 18.39 -18.49
N ALA A 284 5.19 17.10 -18.19
CA ALA A 284 5.27 16.05 -19.20
C ALA A 284 3.99 15.98 -20.05
N CYS A 285 2.81 16.03 -19.42
CA CYS A 285 1.53 16.08 -20.16
C CYS A 285 1.43 17.31 -21.05
N MET A 286 1.85 18.48 -20.56
CA MET A 286 1.82 19.73 -21.34
C MET A 286 2.78 19.71 -22.53
N ILE A 287 3.98 19.16 -22.36
CA ILE A 287 4.95 18.98 -23.43
C ILE A 287 4.36 18.07 -24.51
N GLN A 288 3.86 16.89 -24.12
CA GLN A 288 3.23 15.93 -25.03
C GLN A 288 2.07 16.57 -25.82
N LEU A 289 1.24 17.36 -25.15
CA LEU A 289 0.10 18.06 -25.76
C LEU A 289 0.55 19.08 -26.81
N LEU A 290 1.57 19.88 -26.50
CA LEU A 290 2.07 20.93 -27.40
C LEU A 290 2.83 20.35 -28.59
N GLU A 291 3.59 19.27 -28.39
CA GLU A 291 4.28 18.56 -29.46
C GLU A 291 3.30 18.05 -30.52
N LYS A 292 2.22 17.36 -30.10
CA LYS A 292 1.15 16.90 -31.00
C LYS A 292 0.51 18.06 -31.77
N ALA A 293 0.29 19.19 -31.12
CA ALA A 293 -0.29 20.37 -31.78
C ALA A 293 0.61 20.95 -32.88
N LEU A 294 1.93 20.85 -32.72
CA LEU A 294 2.90 21.31 -33.72
C LEU A 294 2.99 20.36 -34.91
N GLU A 295 2.79 19.04 -34.70
CA GLU A 295 2.75 18.05 -35.78
C GLU A 295 1.53 18.21 -36.69
N VAL A 296 0.36 18.52 -36.13
CA VAL A 296 -0.88 18.75 -36.90
C VAL A 296 -0.81 20.00 -37.79
N ASN A 297 0.09 20.95 -37.47
CA ASN A 297 0.27 22.20 -38.21
C ASN A 297 1.37 22.14 -39.30
N ARG A 298 1.95 20.97 -39.57
CA ARG A 298 2.92 20.73 -40.67
C ARG A 298 2.24 20.03 -41.85
#